data_AF-F3FUI8-F1
#
_entry.id   AF-F3FUI8-F1
#
_cell.length_a   1.000
_cell.length_b   1.000
_cell.length_c   1.000
_cell.angle_alpha   90.00
_cell.angle_beta   90.00
_cell.angle_gamma   90.00
#
_symmetry.space_group_name_H-M   'P 1'
#
loop_
_entity.id
_entity.type
_entity.pdbx_description
1 polymer ?
#
loop_
_entity_poly.entity_id
_entity_poly.type
_entity_poly.pdbx_seq_one_letter_code
_entity_poly.pdbx_strand_id
1 'polypeptide(L)'
;MTLTALRGDVINERTVTSHQSASGDATWRQDFADSAARIEAANDMSLQSGRDVKNTGSVLQAGRDLSISAGRDVAIDSAQTEKGQTRGANSSNSSITQLSSTVSAGRDLTAPGRPRHQR
;
A
#
# COMPACT_ATOMS: atom_id res chain seq x y z
N MET A 1 19.79 -5.78 4.08
CA MET A 1 18.59 -6.03 4.90
C MET A 1 17.77 -7.13 4.24
N THR A 2 17.24 -8.06 5.00
CA THR A 2 16.38 -9.13 4.46
C THR A 2 15.14 -9.29 5.32
N LEU A 3 13.96 -9.28 4.68
CA LEU A 3 12.67 -9.61 5.29
C LEU A 3 12.12 -10.86 4.63
N THR A 4 11.73 -11.85 5.44
CA THR A 4 11.21 -13.12 4.93
C THR A 4 9.92 -13.49 5.64
N ALA A 5 8.84 -13.71 4.86
CA ALA A 5 7.59 -14.30 5.31
C ALA A 5 7.45 -15.70 4.70
N LEU A 6 7.78 -16.77 5.43
CA LEU A 6 7.88 -18.12 4.86
C LEU A 6 6.55 -18.69 4.33
N ARG A 7 5.44 -18.42 5.01
CA ARG A 7 4.10 -18.93 4.67
C ARG A 7 3.04 -17.81 4.57
N GLY A 8 3.48 -16.56 4.62
CA GLY A 8 2.60 -15.40 4.70
C GLY A 8 3.02 -14.32 3.73
N ASP A 9 2.53 -13.11 3.97
CA ASP A 9 2.78 -11.94 3.15
C ASP A 9 3.81 -11.01 3.81
N VAL A 10 4.46 -10.19 3.00
CA VAL A 10 5.16 -8.98 3.48
C VAL A 10 4.26 -7.79 3.16
N ILE A 11 3.89 -7.01 4.18
CA ILE A 11 2.93 -5.90 4.04
C ILE A 11 3.58 -4.61 4.56
N ASN A 12 3.63 -3.60 3.72
CA ASN A 12 3.99 -2.23 4.07
C ASN A 12 2.83 -1.31 3.66
N GLU A 13 2.06 -0.83 4.63
CA GLU A 13 0.80 -0.14 4.36
C GLU A 13 0.66 1.10 5.24
N ARG A 14 0.24 2.20 4.61
CA ARG A 14 -0.03 3.47 5.27
C ARG A 14 -1.37 3.36 5.99
N THR A 15 -1.41 3.79 7.24
CA THR A 15 -2.64 3.71 8.02
C THR A 15 -3.61 4.80 7.59
N VAL A 16 -4.86 4.42 7.33
CA VAL A 16 -5.97 5.35 7.11
C VAL A 16 -7.04 5.09 8.17
N THR A 17 -7.41 6.15 8.89
CA THR A 17 -8.48 6.12 9.90
C THR A 17 -9.69 6.89 9.39
N SER A 18 -10.87 6.27 9.44
CA SER A 18 -12.12 6.91 9.05
C SER A 18 -12.86 7.45 10.26
N HIS A 19 -13.33 8.69 10.18
CA HIS A 19 -14.30 9.26 11.11
C HIS A 19 -15.61 9.52 10.39
N GLN A 20 -16.71 9.04 10.98
CA GLN A 20 -18.06 9.28 10.49
C GLN A 20 -18.92 9.89 11.59
N SER A 21 -19.71 10.89 11.21
CA SER A 21 -20.66 11.55 12.11
C SER A 21 -22.00 11.74 11.39
N ALA A 22 -23.08 11.88 12.16
CA ALA A 22 -24.42 12.05 11.62
C ALA A 22 -25.22 13.07 12.45
N SER A 23 -26.12 13.80 11.78
CA SER A 23 -27.01 14.78 12.38
C SER A 23 -28.20 15.03 11.46
N GLY A 24 -29.40 14.74 11.94
CA GLY A 24 -30.61 14.66 11.11
C GLY A 24 -30.41 13.67 9.96
N ASP A 25 -30.83 14.05 8.76
CA ASP A 25 -30.70 13.22 7.55
C ASP A 25 -29.31 13.30 6.90
N ALA A 26 -28.34 13.93 7.56
CA ALA A 26 -27.00 14.13 7.02
C ALA A 26 -25.96 13.23 7.72
N THR A 27 -25.11 12.59 6.91
CA THR A 27 -23.93 11.83 7.35
C THR A 27 -22.68 12.45 6.73
N TRP A 28 -21.64 12.61 7.53
CA TRP A 28 -20.33 13.08 7.09
C TRP A 28 -19.31 11.96 7.26
N ARG A 29 -18.43 11.82 6.26
CA ARG A 29 -17.24 10.99 6.32
C ARG A 29 -16.01 11.86 6.13
N GLN A 30 -15.00 11.62 6.95
CA GLN A 30 -13.67 12.18 6.78
C GLN A 30 -12.63 11.11 7.14
N ASP A 31 -11.81 10.75 6.17
CA ASP A 31 -10.67 9.87 6.39
C ASP A 31 -9.40 10.69 6.64
N PHE A 32 -8.52 10.14 7.46
CA PHE A 32 -7.24 10.72 7.85
C PHE A 32 -6.14 9.68 7.64
N ALA A 33 -5.10 10.04 6.90
CA ALA A 33 -3.93 9.20 6.74
C ALA A 33 -2.78 9.68 7.64
N ASP A 34 -2.05 8.74 8.22
CA ASP A 34 -0.82 9.01 8.99
C ASP A 34 0.36 9.30 8.05
N SER A 35 1.61 9.12 8.50
CA SER A 35 2.77 9.16 7.58
C SER A 35 2.85 7.87 6.75
N ALA A 36 3.34 7.95 5.51
CA ALA A 36 3.62 6.75 4.71
C ALA A 36 4.45 5.73 5.52
N ALA A 37 4.04 4.46 5.54
CA ALA A 37 4.84 3.40 6.16
C ALA A 37 6.13 3.21 5.34
N ARG A 38 7.25 2.98 6.01
CA ARG A 38 8.57 2.95 5.36
C ARG A 38 9.36 1.74 5.76
N ILE A 39 9.89 1.04 4.76
CA ILE A 39 10.94 0.03 4.92
C ILE A 39 12.13 0.52 4.11
N GLU A 40 13.27 0.71 4.77
CA GLU A 40 14.45 1.33 4.19
C GLU A 40 15.71 0.54 4.53
N ALA A 41 16.59 0.38 3.55
CA ALA A 41 17.90 -0.22 3.74
C ALA A 41 18.98 0.70 3.18
N ALA A 42 20.04 0.95 3.95
CA ALA A 42 21.15 1.81 3.52
C ALA A 42 21.92 1.26 2.31
N ASN A 43 21.95 -0.07 2.15
CA ASN A 43 22.57 -0.76 1.02
C ASN A 43 21.50 -1.58 0.30
N ASP A 44 21.61 -2.90 0.36
CA ASP A 44 20.74 -3.82 -0.35
C ASP A 44 19.52 -4.21 0.49
N MET A 45 18.37 -4.37 -0.14
CA MET A 45 17.12 -4.87 0.45
C MET A 45 16.62 -6.09 -0.31
N SER A 46 16.32 -7.17 0.41
CA SER A 46 15.64 -8.34 -0.12
C SER A 46 14.33 -8.58 0.64
N LEU A 47 13.22 -8.54 -0.06
CA LEU A 47 11.89 -8.88 0.44
C LEU A 47 11.48 -10.22 -0.16
N GLN A 48 11.25 -11.23 0.67
CA GLN A 48 10.81 -12.54 0.23
C GLN A 48 9.52 -12.94 0.94
N SER A 49 8.51 -13.28 0.15
CA SER A 49 7.22 -13.74 0.64
C SER A 49 6.86 -15.09 0.05
N GLY A 50 6.36 -16.00 0.89
CA GLY A 50 5.81 -17.28 0.47
C GLY A 50 4.49 -17.12 -0.29
N ARG A 51 3.83 -15.96 -0.16
CA ARG A 51 2.57 -15.64 -0.85
C ARG A 51 2.66 -14.29 -1.54
N ASP A 52 2.30 -13.18 -0.90
CA ASP A 52 2.26 -11.86 -1.56
C ASP A 52 3.22 -10.84 -0.93
N VAL A 53 3.65 -9.84 -1.70
CA VAL A 53 4.25 -8.61 -1.18
C VAL A 53 3.34 -7.43 -1.52
N LYS A 54 2.99 -6.61 -0.54
CA LYS A 54 2.13 -5.43 -0.72
C LYS A 54 2.79 -4.16 -0.21
N ASN A 55 2.77 -3.12 -1.04
CA ASN A 55 3.17 -1.76 -0.68
C ASN A 55 2.04 -0.79 -1.02
N THR A 56 1.29 -0.32 -0.01
CA THR A 56 0.08 0.49 -0.20
C THR A 56 0.25 1.88 0.43
N GLY A 57 0.22 2.93 -0.40
CA GLY A 57 0.50 4.32 0.00
C GLY A 57 1.81 4.53 0.77
N SER A 58 2.80 3.69 0.50
CA SER A 58 3.98 3.47 1.36
C SER A 58 5.30 3.48 0.60
N VAL A 59 6.42 3.47 1.31
CA VAL A 59 7.78 3.57 0.74
C VAL A 59 8.58 2.28 0.99
N LEU A 60 9.15 1.74 -0.09
CA LEU A 60 10.23 0.76 -0.05
C LEU A 60 11.48 1.38 -0.68
N GLN A 61 12.59 1.48 0.06
CA GLN A 61 13.80 2.13 -0.46
C GLN A 61 15.07 1.34 -0.11
N ALA A 62 15.87 1.02 -1.12
CA ALA A 62 17.23 0.49 -0.96
C ALA A 62 18.25 1.52 -1.46
N GLY A 63 19.33 1.74 -0.71
CA GLY A 63 20.43 2.62 -1.12
C GLY A 63 21.27 2.05 -2.27
N ARG A 64 21.24 0.73 -2.47
CA ARG A 64 21.82 0.06 -3.66
C ARG A 64 20.77 -0.81 -4.36
N ASP A 65 20.70 -2.08 -4.01
CA ASP A 65 19.97 -3.07 -4.80
C ASP A 65 18.68 -3.46 -4.06
N LEU A 66 17.52 -3.46 -4.75
CA LEU A 66 16.23 -3.90 -4.21
C LEU A 66 15.76 -5.15 -4.96
N SER A 67 15.54 -6.24 -4.20
CA SER A 67 14.98 -7.48 -4.72
C SER A 67 13.66 -7.81 -4.00
N ILE A 68 12.58 -8.01 -4.75
CA ILE A 68 11.26 -8.35 -4.23
C ILE A 68 10.76 -9.64 -4.86
N SER A 69 10.70 -10.73 -4.09
CA SER A 69 10.20 -12.02 -4.54
C SER A 69 8.94 -12.42 -3.76
N ALA A 70 7.88 -12.76 -4.50
CA ALA A 70 6.64 -13.26 -3.94
C ALA A 70 6.30 -14.61 -4.56
N GLY A 71 5.75 -15.52 -3.75
CA GLY A 71 5.27 -16.82 -4.22
C GLY A 71 4.05 -16.72 -5.16
N ARG A 72 3.35 -15.58 -5.14
CA ARG A 72 2.18 -15.29 -5.96
C ARG A 72 2.26 -13.90 -6.58
N ASP A 73 1.97 -12.84 -5.83
CA ASP A 73 1.86 -11.48 -6.40
C ASP A 73 2.72 -10.43 -5.66
N VAL A 74 3.18 -9.43 -6.39
CA VAL A 74 3.76 -8.18 -5.84
C VAL A 74 2.83 -7.03 -6.25
N ALA A 75 2.26 -6.33 -5.27
CA ALA A 75 1.30 -5.24 -5.49
C ALA A 75 1.82 -3.91 -4.93
N ILE A 76 1.82 -2.87 -5.76
CA ILE A 76 2.24 -1.52 -5.42
C ILE A 76 1.07 -0.57 -5.68
N ASP A 77 0.31 -0.27 -4.63
CA ASP A 77 -0.97 0.42 -4.72
C ASP A 77 -0.93 1.77 -3.98
N SER A 78 -1.88 2.64 -4.28
CA SER A 78 -2.12 3.85 -3.49
C SER A 78 -3.00 3.54 -2.28
N ALA A 79 -2.73 4.21 -1.16
CA ALA A 79 -3.75 4.36 -0.13
C ALA A 79 -4.73 5.47 -0.56
N GLN A 80 -5.95 5.43 -0.05
CA GLN A 80 -6.98 6.40 -0.40
C GLN A 80 -7.55 7.03 0.87
N THR A 81 -7.84 8.33 0.81
CA THR A 81 -8.64 9.02 1.82
C THR A 81 -9.88 9.57 1.14
N GLU A 82 -11.03 9.40 1.77
CA GLU A 82 -12.29 9.97 1.31
C GLU A 82 -12.76 11.06 2.27
N LYS A 83 -13.30 12.14 1.70
CA LYS A 83 -14.15 13.08 2.43
C LYS A 83 -15.48 13.21 1.71
N GLY A 84 -16.58 13.17 2.44
CA GLY A 84 -17.90 13.20 1.81
C GLY A 84 -19.03 13.54 2.76
N GLN A 85 -20.15 13.93 2.16
CA GLN A 85 -21.40 14.17 2.84
C GLN A 85 -22.53 13.51 2.05
N THR A 86 -23.42 12.81 2.76
CA THR A 86 -24.71 12.34 2.25
C THR A 86 -25.83 13.08 2.98
N ARG A 87 -26.89 13.49 2.27
CA ARG A 87 -28.10 14.12 2.82
C ARG A 87 -29.35 13.46 2.24
N GLY A 88 -30.10 12.75 3.08
CA GLY A 88 -31.28 12.01 2.65
C GLY A 88 -30.97 10.95 1.57
N ALA A 89 -32.00 10.42 0.91
CA ALA A 89 -31.85 9.28 0.00
C ALA A 89 -31.19 9.60 -1.35
N ASN A 90 -31.19 10.88 -1.79
CA ASN A 90 -30.88 11.25 -3.18
C ASN A 90 -29.72 12.25 -3.32
N SER A 91 -29.06 12.65 -2.24
CA SER A 91 -27.95 13.62 -2.31
C SER A 91 -26.70 13.06 -1.63
N SER A 92 -25.65 12.86 -2.41
CA SER A 92 -24.33 12.48 -1.91
C SER A 92 -23.25 13.19 -2.71
N ASN A 93 -22.22 13.67 -2.02
CA ASN A 93 -21.04 14.25 -2.63
C ASN A 93 -19.81 13.77 -1.87
N SER A 94 -18.83 13.21 -2.58
CA SER A 94 -17.56 12.81 -2.00
C SER A 94 -16.38 13.13 -2.91
N SER A 95 -15.20 13.13 -2.30
CA SER A 95 -13.92 13.39 -2.97
C SER A 95 -12.89 12.42 -2.41
N ILE A 96 -12.14 11.80 -3.31
CA ILE A 96 -11.08 10.85 -2.99
C ILE A 96 -9.73 11.51 -3.27
N THR A 97 -8.81 11.40 -2.30
CA THR A 97 -7.40 11.75 -2.49
C THR A 97 -6.57 10.47 -2.47
N GLN A 98 -5.75 10.29 -3.50
CA GLN A 98 -4.84 9.15 -3.61
C GLN A 98 -3.48 9.49 -3.02
N LEU A 99 -2.96 8.57 -2.22
CA LEU A 99 -1.68 8.65 -1.55
C LEU A 99 -0.81 7.55 -2.16
N SER A 100 0.03 7.91 -3.11
CA SER A 100 0.81 6.94 -3.90
C SER A 100 1.85 6.19 -3.07
N SER A 101 2.19 4.99 -3.54
CA SER A 101 3.37 4.27 -3.10
C SER A 101 4.62 4.68 -3.85
N THR A 102 5.78 4.51 -3.21
CA THR A 102 7.10 4.67 -3.83
C THR A 102 7.92 3.40 -3.61
N VAL A 103 8.60 2.96 -4.65
CA VAL A 103 9.58 1.86 -4.60
C VAL A 103 10.83 2.33 -5.32
N SER A 104 11.98 2.32 -4.65
CA SER A 104 13.22 2.86 -5.19
C SER A 104 14.45 2.02 -4.80
N ALA A 105 15.40 1.97 -5.73
CA ALA A 105 16.72 1.39 -5.55
C ALA A 105 17.77 2.38 -6.07
N GLY A 106 18.88 2.54 -5.36
CA GLY A 106 19.98 3.40 -5.82
C GLY A 106 20.72 2.86 -7.05
N ARG A 107 20.54 1.58 -7.36
CA ARG A 107 21.12 0.92 -8.54
C ARG A 107 20.11 0.03 -9.24
N ASP A 108 19.91 -1.20 -8.76
CA ASP A 108 19.07 -2.20 -9.46
C ASP A 108 17.79 -2.50 -8.68
N LEU A 109 16.66 -2.56 -9.38
CA LEU A 109 15.38 -3.04 -8.85
C LEU A 109 14.97 -4.30 -9.61
N THR A 110 14.81 -5.42 -8.88
CA THR A 110 14.42 -6.71 -9.44
C THR A 110 13.17 -7.24 -8.73
N ALA A 111 12.16 -7.63 -9.50
CA ALA A 111 10.96 -8.29 -8.98
C ALA A 111 10.64 -9.54 -9.81
N PRO A 112 11.25 -10.70 -9.51
CA PRO A 112 11.02 -11.90 -10.29
C PRO A 112 9.58 -12.40 -10.09
N GLY A 113 8.77 -12.28 -11.13
CA GLY A 113 7.46 -12.92 -11.20
C GLY A 113 7.60 -14.43 -11.40
N ARG A 114 6.72 -15.22 -10.78
CA ARG A 114 6.65 -16.65 -11.08
C ARG A 114 6.17 -16.86 -12.54
N PRO A 115 6.82 -17.72 -13.34
CA PRO A 115 6.36 -18.02 -14.68
C PRO A 115 4.94 -18.59 -14.63
N ARG A 116 3.98 -17.94 -15.31
CA ARG A 116 2.64 -18.51 -15.50
C ARG A 116 2.75 -19.65 -16.51
N HIS A 117 2.76 -20.89 -16.02
CA HIS A 117 2.48 -22.05 -16.87
C HIS A 117 1.02 -21.96 -17.32
N GLN A 118 0.79 -21.51 -18.55
CA GLN A 118 -0.47 -21.72 -19.24
C GLN A 118 -0.54 -23.20 -19.63
N ARG A 119 -1.61 -23.90 -19.23
CA ARG A 119 -2.00 -25.20 -19.76
C ARG A 119 -3.12 -25.01 -20.76
#